data_AF-A0A0E9WJC8-F1
#
_entry.id   AF-A0A0E9WJC8-F1
#
_cell.length_a   1.000
_cell.length_b   1.000
_cell.length_c   1.000
_cell.angle_alpha   90.00
_cell.angle_beta   90.00
_cell.angle_gamma   90.00
#
_symmetry.space_group_name_H-M   'P 1'
#
loop_
_entity.id
_entity.type
_entity.pdbx_description
1 polymer ?
#
loop_
_entity_poly.entity_id
_entity_poly.type
_entity_poly.pdbx_seq_one_letter_code
_entity_poly.pdbx_strand_id
1 'polypeptide(L)' 'MVPPNHCSRRPQPKKMPYHYYKPRGPDECVTYLQNEKGRRGNHHRFITEKQVFARWAKLYNITFSHPKW' A
#
# COMPACT_ATOMS: atom_id res chain seq x y z
N MET A 1 -1.14 7.66 5.56
CA MET A 1 -1.19 6.31 4.93
C MET A 1 -2.02 6.36 3.65
N VAL A 2 -1.57 5.74 2.56
CA VAL A 2 -2.33 5.70 1.31
C VAL A 2 -3.55 4.79 1.45
N PRO A 3 -4.70 5.15 0.86
CA PRO A 3 -5.89 4.32 0.93
C PRO A 3 -5.67 3.00 0.16
N PRO A 4 -6.41 1.93 0.49
CA PRO A 4 -6.24 0.60 -0.11
C PRO A 4 -6.54 0.59 -1.62
N ASN A 5 -7.36 1.52 -2.10
CA ASN A 5 -7.67 1.67 -3.52
C ASN A 5 -6.66 2.54 -4.29
N HIS A 6 -5.55 2.96 -3.66
CA HIS A 6 -4.55 3.84 -4.27
C HIS A 6 -4.06 3.32 -5.63
N CYS A 7 -3.70 2.04 -5.70
CA CYS A 7 -3.18 1.38 -6.91
C CYS A 7 -4.25 1.05 -7.96
N SER A 8 -5.52 1.28 -7.66
CA SER A 8 -6.64 1.05 -8.57
C SER A 8 -7.34 2.35 -8.98
N ARG A 9 -6.88 3.50 -8.48
CA ARG A 9 -7.52 4.81 -8.73
C ARG A 9 -7.20 5.30 -10.14
N ARG A 10 -8.15 6.03 -10.75
CA ARG A 10 -7.96 6.74 -12.02
C ARG A 10 -8.05 8.26 -11.78
N PRO A 11 -7.10 9.08 -12.29
CA PRO A 11 -5.87 8.67 -13.00
C PRO A 11 -4.94 7.84 -12.11
N GLN A 12 -4.14 6.97 -12.73
CA GLN A 12 -3.20 6.12 -12.00
C GLN A 12 -2.19 7.00 -11.25
N PRO A 13 -1.82 6.65 -10.00
CA PRO A 13 -0.82 7.40 -9.26
C PRO A 13 0.52 7.38 -10.00
N LYS A 14 1.33 8.40 -9.76
CA LYS A 14 2.70 8.47 -10.27
C LYS A 14 3.47 7.23 -9.82
N LYS A 15 4.23 6.62 -10.72
CA LYS A 15 5.12 5.49 -10.39
C LYS A 15 6.03 5.87 -9.21
N MET A 16 6.01 5.04 -8.17
CA MET A 16 6.77 5.25 -6.93
C MET A 16 7.56 3.99 -6.63
N PRO A 17 8.85 4.10 -6.22
CA PRO A 17 9.61 2.92 -5.81
C PRO A 17 8.96 2.28 -4.59
N TYR A 18 8.89 0.94 -4.60
CA TYR A 18 8.35 0.15 -3.49
C TYR A 18 9.10 0.38 -2.17
N HIS A 19 10.40 0.65 -2.25
CA HIS A 19 11.23 0.99 -1.09
C HIS A 19 11.84 2.38 -1.25
N TYR A 20 11.71 3.23 -0.22
CA TYR A 20 12.23 4.59 -0.23
C TYR A 20 13.77 4.66 -0.40
N TYR A 21 14.49 3.65 0.10
CA TYR A 21 15.95 3.55 0.00
C TYR A 21 16.43 2.88 -1.30
N LYS A 22 15.51 2.39 -2.16
CA LYS A 22 15.83 1.82 -3.48
C LYS A 22 15.03 2.53 -4.58
N PRO A 23 15.44 3.74 -5.01
CA PRO A 23 14.70 4.53 -5.99
C PRO A 23 14.62 3.90 -7.38
N ARG A 24 15.57 3.02 -7.74
CA ARG A 24 15.55 2.20 -8.97
C ARG A 24 14.91 0.82 -8.77
N GLY A 25 14.20 0.62 -7.66
CA GLY A 25 13.52 -0.62 -7.32
C GLY A 25 12.23 -0.84 -8.13
N PRO A 26 11.51 -1.94 -7.83
CA PRO A 26 10.22 -2.20 -8.45
C PRO A 26 9.19 -1.13 -8.07
N ASP A 27 8.18 -0.96 -8.92
CA ASP A 27 7.06 -0.07 -8.67
C ASP A 27 6.20 -0.58 -7.50
N GLU A 28 5.86 0.33 -6.59
CA GLU A 28 5.10 0.05 -5.37
C GLU A 28 3.78 -0.67 -5.68
N CYS A 29 3.00 -0.15 -6.62
CA CYS A 29 1.69 -0.67 -6.93
C CYS A 29 1.76 -2.02 -7.65
N VAL A 30 2.75 -2.22 -8.51
CA VAL A 30 3.01 -3.54 -9.11
C VAL A 30 3.32 -4.57 -8.01
N THR A 31 4.22 -4.24 -7.08
CA THR A 31 4.55 -5.14 -5.96
C THR A 31 3.33 -5.44 -5.09
N TYR A 32 2.54 -4.43 -4.71
CA TYR A 32 1.33 -4.63 -3.93
C TYR A 32 0.32 -5.52 -4.63
N LEU A 33 0.02 -5.26 -5.90
CA LEU A 33 -0.96 -6.05 -6.64
C LEU A 33 -0.51 -7.50 -6.87
N GLN A 34 0.77 -7.73 -7.12
CA GLN A 34 1.32 -9.09 -7.27
C GLN A 34 1.21 -9.89 -5.96
N ASN A 35 1.61 -9.30 -4.84
CA ASN A 35 1.49 -9.93 -3.53
C ASN A 35 0.02 -10.13 -3.14
N GLU A 36 -0.86 -9.15 -3.39
CA GLU A 36 -2.27 -9.29 -3.06
C GLU A 36 -2.97 -10.37 -3.89
N LYS A 37 -2.59 -10.57 -5.16
CA LYS A 37 -3.19 -11.57 -6.05
C LYS A 37 -2.62 -12.98 -5.87
N GLY A 38 -1.44 -13.12 -5.27
CA GLY A 38 -0.84 -14.42 -5.02
C GLY A 38 -1.79 -15.30 -4.20
N ARG A 39 -2.06 -16.54 -4.64
CA ARG A 39 -2.97 -17.45 -3.93
C ARG A 39 -2.24 -18.39 -2.97
N ARG A 40 -0.94 -18.61 -3.18
CA ARG A 40 -0.11 -19.57 -2.45
C ARG A 40 1.26 -18.94 -2.20
N GLY A 41 1.85 -19.22 -1.04
CA GLY A 41 3.17 -18.74 -0.63
C GLY A 41 3.13 -17.78 0.57
N ASN A 42 4.31 -17.54 1.15
CA ASN A 42 4.51 -16.65 2.30
C ASN A 42 4.69 -15.21 1.82
N HIS A 43 3.63 -14.62 1.29
CA HIS A 43 3.64 -13.24 0.83
C HIS A 43 2.58 -12.41 1.58
N HIS A 44 2.84 -11.11 1.68
CA HIS A 44 1.98 -10.19 2.40
C HIS A 44 0.67 -9.93 1.66
N ARG A 45 -0.32 -9.44 2.42
CA ARG A 45 -1.58 -8.93 1.88
C ARG A 45 -1.62 -7.43 2.06
N PHE A 46 -0.71 -6.72 1.41
CA PHE A 46 -0.52 -5.29 1.64
C PHE A 46 -1.83 -4.51 1.52
N ILE A 47 -2.65 -4.74 0.50
CA ILE A 47 -3.90 -3.98 0.33
C ILE A 47 -4.87 -4.29 1.48
N THR A 48 -4.97 -5.55 1.88
CA THR A 48 -5.83 -5.98 3.01
C THR A 48 -5.32 -5.45 4.35
N GLU A 49 -4.02 -5.55 4.63
CA GLU A 49 -3.38 -4.98 5.82
C GLU A 49 -3.65 -3.47 5.90
N LYS A 50 -3.56 -2.77 4.76
CA LYS A 50 -3.87 -1.35 4.70
C LYS A 50 -5.33 -1.03 5.04
N GLN A 51 -6.28 -1.90 4.69
CA GLN A 51 -7.68 -1.76 5.10
C GLN A 51 -7.87 -1.93 6.61
N VAL A 52 -7.19 -2.90 7.21
CA VAL A 52 -7.25 -3.14 8.67
C VAL A 52 -6.71 -1.93 9.42
N PHE A 53 -5.52 -1.44 9.05
CA PHE A 53 -4.93 -0.25 9.67
C PHE A 53 -5.80 1.00 9.52
N ALA A 54 -6.45 1.19 8.37
CA ALA A 54 -7.37 2.32 8.17
C ALA A 54 -8.60 2.26 9.10
N ARG A 55 -9.11 1.06 9.42
CA ARG A 55 -10.20 0.89 10.39
C ARG A 55 -9.72 1.15 11.82
N TRP A 56 -8.58 0.58 12.20
CA TRP A 56 -7.99 0.78 13.52
C TRP A 56 -7.60 2.23 13.78
N ALA A 57 -7.15 2.97 12.76
CA ALA A 57 -6.83 4.38 12.93
C ALA A 57 -8.02 5.21 13.41
N LYS A 58 -9.25 4.89 12.98
CA LYS A 58 -10.46 5.53 13.48
C LYS A 58 -10.81 5.14 14.91
N LEU A 59 -10.53 3.89 15.30
CA LEU A 59 -10.87 3.36 16.63
C LEU A 59 -9.89 3.78 17.71
N TYR A 60 -8.59 3.86 17.37
CA TYR A 60 -7.50 4.04 18.33
C TYR A 60 -6.75 5.37 18.15
N ASN A 61 -7.30 6.31 17.37
CA ASN A 61 -6.68 7.61 17.10
C ASN A 61 -5.24 7.51 16.57
N ILE A 62 -4.98 6.56 15.67
CA ILE A 62 -3.65 6.35 15.08
C ILE A 62 -3.46 7.33 13.94
N THR A 63 -2.41 8.15 14.01
CA THR A 63 -2.01 9.05 12.93
C THR A 63 -0.89 8.45 12.10
N PHE A 64 -0.96 8.60 10.79
CA PHE A 64 0.09 8.14 9.89
C PHE A 64 0.95 9.31 9.39
N SER A 65 2.26 9.22 9.58
CA SER A 65 3.20 10.27 9.18
C SER A 65 3.31 10.43 7.65
N HIS A 66 3.09 9.37 6.88
CA HIS A 66 3.21 9.38 5.42
C HIS A 66 2.13 8.53 4.71
N PRO A 67 1.63 8.99 3.54
CA PRO A 67 1.55 10.40 3.15
C PRO A 67 0.81 11.21 4.25
N LYS A 68 1.22 12.46 4.44
CA LYS A 68 0.46 13.46 5.22
C LYS A 68 -0.78 13.80 4.40
N TRP A 69 -1.96 13.69 5.02
CA TRP A 69 -3.22 14.16 4.44
C TRP A 69 -3.40 15.62 4.83
#